data_AF-A0A1Z8QEJ4-F1
#
_entry.id   AF-A0A1Z8QEJ4-F1
#
_cell.length_a   1.000
_cell.length_b   1.000
_cell.length_c   1.000
_cell.angle_alpha   90.00
_cell.angle_beta   90.00
_cell.angle_gamma   90.00
#
_symmetry.space_group_name_H-M   'P 1'
#
loop_
_entity.id
_entity.type
_entity.pdbx_description
1 polymer ?
#
loop_
_entity_poly.entity_id
_entity_poly.type
_entity_poly.pdbx_seq_one_letter_code
_entity_poly.pdbx_strand_id
1 'polypeptide(L)'
;MADDGVSVQGRYVGFGFNWDPRENEMRIGRVTPNSPADGVLQVGDLFLEVEGIKVSPENFGKLPFRGLPGKTISAVIDRSGKQIEISIARGTVRGEITKTQVLENMNSGDAESWPAKKFRIIEVLSKDNIVYVLSHATQTDDMVDLDFMAYTVTRFMFNENGKVVEVANLTEDRFVLEQTGYSITR
;
A
#
# COMPACT_ATOMS: atom_id res chain seq x y z
N MET A 1 3.01 -8.69 -18.34
CA MET A 1 1.63 -8.36 -17.95
C MET A 1 0.82 -8.00 -19.20
N ALA A 2 -0.45 -8.41 -19.24
CA ALA A 2 -1.44 -7.97 -20.23
C ALA A 2 -1.78 -6.49 -20.03
N ASP A 3 -2.39 -5.83 -21.02
CA ASP A 3 -2.70 -4.40 -20.93
C ASP A 3 -3.75 -4.09 -19.86
N ASP A 4 -4.67 -5.02 -19.63
CA ASP A 4 -5.67 -5.04 -18.56
C ASP A 4 -5.17 -5.69 -17.26
N GLY A 5 -3.89 -6.07 -17.21
CA GLY A 5 -3.35 -6.78 -16.05
C GLY A 5 -3.17 -5.88 -14.83
N VAL A 6 -3.45 -6.44 -13.64
CA VAL A 6 -3.38 -5.72 -12.37
C VAL A 6 -2.51 -6.43 -11.33
N SER A 7 -1.86 -5.64 -10.47
CA SER A 7 -1.21 -6.11 -9.25
C SER A 7 -2.08 -5.72 -8.05
N VAL A 8 -2.70 -6.73 -7.44
CA VAL A 8 -3.61 -6.59 -6.30
C VAL A 8 -2.81 -6.34 -5.04
N GLN A 9 -3.10 -5.23 -4.37
CA GLN A 9 -2.45 -4.82 -3.13
C GLN A 9 -3.14 -5.42 -1.91
N GLY A 10 -2.42 -5.40 -0.78
CA GLY A 10 -2.97 -5.75 0.53
C GLY A 10 -4.23 -4.92 0.85
N ARG A 11 -5.25 -5.58 1.38
CA ARG A 11 -6.49 -4.92 1.80
C ARG A 11 -6.30 -4.32 3.18
N TYR A 12 -6.84 -3.14 3.40
CA TYR A 12 -6.81 -2.48 4.71
C TYR A 12 -8.08 -1.65 4.93
N VAL A 13 -8.25 -1.13 6.14
CA VAL A 13 -9.34 -0.22 6.48
C VAL A 13 -8.79 1.20 6.63
N GLY A 14 -9.29 2.12 5.80
CA GLY A 14 -8.86 3.52 5.80
C GLY A 14 -9.54 4.33 4.70
N PHE A 15 -8.86 5.38 4.23
CA PHE A 15 -9.40 6.29 3.20
C PHE A 15 -9.17 5.80 1.77
N GLY A 16 -7.97 5.30 1.47
CA GLY A 16 -7.64 4.82 0.12
C GLY A 16 -7.05 5.87 -0.81
N PHE A 17 -6.00 6.56 -0.38
CA PHE A 17 -5.20 7.47 -1.23
C PHE A 17 -3.71 7.17 -1.08
N ASN A 18 -2.87 7.74 -1.95
CA ASN A 18 -1.42 7.80 -1.74
C ASN A 18 -0.91 9.24 -1.82
N TRP A 19 0.27 9.44 -1.26
CA TRP A 19 1.06 10.65 -1.34
C TRP A 19 2.55 10.24 -1.38
N ASP A 20 3.44 11.16 -1.74
CA ASP A 20 4.88 10.91 -1.74
C ASP A 20 5.47 11.27 -0.37
N PRO A 21 5.91 10.28 0.44
CA PRO A 21 6.42 10.54 1.79
C PRO A 21 7.74 11.31 1.83
N ARG A 22 8.40 11.50 0.68
CA ARG A 22 9.64 12.29 0.56
C ARG A 22 9.35 13.79 0.51
N GLU A 23 8.11 14.18 0.24
CA GLU A 23 7.68 15.56 0.25
C GLU A 23 7.37 16.01 1.69
N ASN A 24 7.62 17.29 1.99
CA ASN A 24 7.25 17.88 3.28
C ASN A 24 5.75 18.24 3.38
N GLU A 25 4.96 17.86 2.37
CA GLU A 25 3.55 18.15 2.23
C GLU A 25 2.77 16.87 1.90
N MET A 26 1.61 16.67 2.54
CA MET A 26 0.74 15.54 2.23
C MET A 26 -0.21 15.87 1.06
N ARG A 27 0.38 16.01 -0.12
CA ARG A 27 -0.37 16.22 -1.37
C ARG A 27 -0.81 14.89 -1.96
N ILE A 28 -2.09 14.78 -2.31
CA ILE A 28 -2.65 13.56 -2.87
C ILE A 28 -2.08 13.32 -4.27
N GLY A 29 -1.36 12.21 -4.43
CA GLY A 29 -0.86 11.74 -5.71
C GLY A 29 -1.89 10.89 -6.46
N ARG A 30 -2.74 10.16 -5.74
CA ARG A 30 -3.77 9.26 -6.29
C ARG A 30 -4.86 9.00 -5.27
N VAL A 31 -6.06 8.79 -5.78
CA VAL A 31 -7.18 8.23 -5.05
C VAL A 31 -7.45 6.84 -5.61
N THR A 32 -7.57 5.84 -4.73
CA THR A 32 -7.88 4.46 -5.12
C THR A 32 -9.34 4.39 -5.56
N PRO A 33 -9.65 3.88 -6.76
CA PRO A 33 -11.02 3.72 -7.21
C PRO A 33 -11.86 2.86 -6.25
N ASN A 34 -13.13 3.21 -6.06
CA ASN A 34 -14.07 2.55 -5.15
C ASN A 34 -13.63 2.54 -3.68
N SER A 35 -12.68 3.40 -3.29
CA SER A 35 -12.31 3.59 -1.90
C SER A 35 -13.19 4.65 -1.22
N PRO A 36 -13.18 4.77 0.11
CA PRO A 36 -13.91 5.83 0.81
C PRO A 36 -13.51 7.26 0.42
N ALA A 37 -12.28 7.45 -0.05
CA ALA A 37 -11.81 8.73 -0.57
C ALA A 37 -12.31 9.03 -1.99
N ASP A 38 -12.77 8.02 -2.72
CA ASP A 38 -13.23 8.17 -4.09
C ASP A 38 -14.49 9.06 -4.15
N GLY A 39 -14.48 10.04 -5.04
CA GLY A 39 -15.50 11.09 -5.12
C GLY A 39 -15.44 12.19 -4.05
N VAL A 40 -14.64 12.04 -2.99
CA VAL A 40 -14.44 13.08 -1.95
C VAL A 40 -13.13 13.83 -2.17
N LEU A 41 -12.04 13.08 -2.35
CA LEU A 41 -10.69 13.59 -2.57
C LEU A 41 -10.34 13.66 -4.06
N GLN A 42 -9.40 14.53 -4.40
CA GLN A 42 -8.90 14.74 -5.75
C GLN A 42 -7.37 14.75 -5.75
N VAL A 43 -6.78 14.34 -6.87
CA VAL A 43 -5.34 14.49 -7.08
C VAL A 43 -4.97 15.96 -7.00
N GLY A 44 -3.92 16.27 -6.23
CA GLY A 44 -3.46 17.64 -5.98
C GLY A 44 -4.03 18.28 -4.72
N ASP A 45 -5.08 17.73 -4.11
CA ASP A 45 -5.53 18.18 -2.78
C ASP A 45 -4.38 18.08 -1.78
N LEU A 46 -4.26 19.09 -0.92
CA LEU A 46 -3.26 19.12 0.15
C LEU A 46 -3.96 19.00 1.50
N PHE A 47 -3.64 17.97 2.27
CA PHE A 47 -4.13 17.89 3.65
C PHE A 47 -3.46 18.95 4.53
N LEU A 48 -4.27 19.70 5.29
CA LEU A 48 -3.82 20.73 6.24
C LEU A 48 -4.02 20.29 7.69
N GLU A 49 -5.13 19.62 7.98
CA GLU A 49 -5.49 19.15 9.31
C GLU A 49 -6.33 17.88 9.24
N VAL A 50 -6.18 16.96 10.19
CA VAL A 50 -7.01 15.76 10.33
C VAL A 50 -7.32 15.54 11.80
N GLU A 51 -8.62 15.55 12.17
CA GLU A 51 -9.10 15.41 13.56
C GLU A 51 -8.37 16.35 14.54
N GLY A 52 -8.17 17.63 14.16
CA GLY A 52 -7.46 18.61 14.98
C GLY A 52 -5.94 18.51 14.94
N ILE A 53 -5.36 17.51 14.26
CA ILE A 53 -3.91 17.34 14.13
C ILE A 53 -3.45 18.03 12.85
N LYS A 54 -2.60 19.04 13.00
CA LYS A 54 -1.95 19.70 11.86
C LYS A 54 -1.09 18.72 11.08
N VAL A 55 -1.22 18.79 9.76
CA VAL A 55 -0.48 17.93 8.84
C VAL A 55 0.90 18.53 8.63
N SER A 56 1.92 17.81 9.11
CA SER A 56 3.33 18.20 9.04
C SER A 56 4.22 16.96 9.11
N PRO A 57 5.50 17.06 8.70
CA PRO A 57 6.45 15.95 8.77
C PRO A 57 6.50 15.25 10.13
N GLU A 58 6.48 16.00 11.24
CA GLU A 58 6.48 15.43 12.59
C GLU A 58 5.17 14.69 12.98
N ASN A 59 4.09 14.88 12.21
CA ASN A 59 2.77 14.32 12.49
C ASN A 59 2.31 13.27 11.47
N PHE A 60 3.00 13.08 10.35
CA PHE A 60 2.56 12.14 9.30
C PHE A 60 2.25 10.72 9.82
N GLY A 61 3.05 10.21 10.75
CA GLY A 61 2.82 8.90 11.38
C GLY A 61 1.67 8.84 12.40
N LYS A 62 1.08 9.98 12.77
CA LYS A 62 0.04 10.10 13.82
C LYS A 62 -1.35 10.36 13.26
N LEU A 63 -1.48 10.61 11.95
CA LEU A 63 -2.75 10.98 11.33
C LEU A 63 -3.71 9.77 11.26
N PRO A 64 -4.97 9.91 11.71
CA PRO A 64 -5.87 8.77 11.93
C PRO A 64 -6.59 8.25 10.67
N PHE A 65 -5.91 8.21 9.52
CA PHE A 65 -6.49 7.76 8.24
C PHE A 65 -6.89 6.27 8.22
N ARG A 66 -6.26 5.46 9.07
CA ARG A 66 -6.51 4.01 9.20
C ARG A 66 -7.07 3.68 10.59
N GLY A 67 -7.73 2.54 10.73
CA GLY A 67 -8.23 2.02 12.02
C GLY A 67 -9.69 1.55 11.95
N LEU A 68 -10.49 1.85 12.99
CA LEU A 68 -11.85 1.31 13.15
C LEU A 68 -12.73 1.55 11.89
N PRO A 69 -13.29 0.49 11.28
CA PRO A 69 -14.23 0.61 10.18
C PRO A 69 -15.45 1.45 10.53
N GLY A 70 -15.96 2.24 9.59
CA GLY A 70 -17.16 3.06 9.73
C GLY A 70 -16.99 4.32 10.57
N LYS A 71 -15.91 4.46 11.36
CA LYS A 71 -15.65 5.72 12.07
C LYS A 71 -15.28 6.81 11.05
N THR A 72 -16.12 7.83 11.03
CA THR A 72 -15.94 9.10 10.31
C THR A 72 -14.78 9.90 10.89
N ILE A 73 -13.97 10.44 10.00
CA ILE A 73 -12.79 11.26 10.30
C ILE A 73 -12.95 12.57 9.55
N SER A 74 -12.83 13.68 10.28
CA SER A 74 -12.91 15.04 9.73
C SER A 74 -11.52 15.54 9.37
N ALA A 75 -11.42 16.28 8.27
CA ALA A 75 -10.16 16.86 7.81
C ALA A 75 -10.39 18.20 7.12
N VAL A 76 -9.33 19.01 7.08
CA VAL A 76 -9.27 20.24 6.29
C VAL A 76 -8.24 20.03 5.18
N ILE A 77 -8.65 20.28 3.95
CA ILE A 77 -7.78 20.23 2.77
C ILE A 77 -7.69 21.61 2.11
N ASP A 78 -6.57 21.90 1.46
CA ASP A 78 -6.50 22.92 0.43
C ASP A 78 -6.78 22.29 -0.93
N ARG A 79 -7.79 22.82 -1.63
CA ARG A 79 -8.10 22.50 -3.02
C ARG A 79 -8.05 23.78 -3.83
N SER A 80 -7.01 23.92 -4.64
CA SER A 80 -6.80 25.10 -5.51
C SER A 80 -6.78 26.42 -4.72
N GLY A 81 -6.10 26.45 -3.57
CA GLY A 81 -5.96 27.65 -2.73
C GLY A 81 -7.18 27.94 -1.85
N LYS A 82 -8.14 27.03 -1.76
CA LYS A 82 -9.32 27.14 -0.90
C LYS A 82 -9.31 26.03 0.15
N GLN A 83 -9.51 26.42 1.40
CA GLN A 83 -9.70 25.46 2.49
C GLN A 83 -11.11 24.88 2.42
N ILE A 84 -11.20 23.55 2.48
CA ILE A 84 -12.44 22.80 2.45
C ILE A 84 -12.41 21.81 3.61
N GLU A 85 -13.47 21.85 4.42
CA GLU A 85 -13.73 20.81 5.42
C GLU A 85 -14.36 19.60 4.73
N ILE A 86 -13.82 18.42 5.02
CA ILE A 86 -14.31 17.15 4.50
C ILE A 86 -14.50 16.16 5.64
N SER A 87 -15.32 15.16 5.40
CA SER A 87 -15.58 14.10 6.35
C SER A 87 -15.67 12.76 5.62
N ILE A 88 -14.84 11.80 6.00
CA ILE A 88 -14.74 10.49 5.33
C ILE A 88 -14.86 9.38 6.37
N ALA A 89 -15.81 8.47 6.15
CA ALA A 89 -15.92 7.23 6.92
C ALA A 89 -14.84 6.24 6.48
N ARG A 90 -14.04 5.72 7.41
CA ARG A 90 -13.07 4.67 7.10
C ARG A 90 -13.78 3.42 6.59
N GLY A 91 -13.25 2.82 5.53
CA GLY A 91 -13.83 1.65 4.89
C GLY A 91 -12.77 0.74 4.31
N THR A 92 -13.19 -0.41 3.77
CA THR A 92 -12.28 -1.36 3.13
C THR A 92 -11.70 -0.74 1.87
N VAL A 93 -10.39 -0.78 1.75
CA VAL A 93 -9.65 -0.36 0.57
C VAL A 93 -9.05 -1.59 -0.09
N ARG A 94 -9.29 -1.73 -1.39
CA ARG A 94 -8.63 -2.69 -2.27
C ARG A 94 -7.84 -1.91 -3.31
N GLY A 95 -6.53 -1.83 -3.11
CA GLY A 95 -5.64 -1.20 -4.08
C GLY A 95 -5.37 -2.13 -5.25
N GLU A 96 -5.38 -1.60 -6.46
CA GLU A 96 -4.92 -2.27 -7.67
C GLU A 96 -3.95 -1.35 -8.40
N ILE A 97 -2.83 -1.92 -8.86
CA ILE A 97 -1.81 -1.22 -9.63
C ILE A 97 -1.89 -1.75 -11.06
N THR A 98 -2.11 -0.86 -12.02
CA THR A 98 -2.18 -1.19 -13.45
C THR A 98 -0.81 -1.55 -14.01
N LYS A 99 -0.77 -2.23 -15.18
CA LYS A 99 0.49 -2.48 -15.90
C LYS A 99 1.35 -1.24 -16.09
N THR A 100 0.76 -0.12 -16.51
CA THR A 100 1.49 1.14 -16.72
C THR A 100 2.20 1.59 -15.45
N GLN A 101 1.49 1.56 -14.33
CA GLN A 101 2.05 1.94 -13.03
C GLN A 101 3.10 0.94 -12.53
N VAL A 102 2.93 -0.36 -12.79
CA VAL A 102 3.97 -1.36 -12.48
C VAL A 102 5.25 -1.02 -13.23
N LEU A 103 5.17 -0.66 -14.52
CA LEU A 103 6.32 -0.29 -15.31
C LEU A 103 6.95 1.03 -14.85
N GLU A 104 6.14 2.04 -14.50
CA GLU A 104 6.63 3.30 -13.92
C GLU A 104 7.39 3.06 -12.63
N ASN A 105 6.82 2.28 -11.70
CA ASN A 105 7.46 1.93 -10.43
C ASN A 105 8.78 1.18 -10.63
N MET A 106 8.84 0.26 -11.60
CA MET A 106 10.07 -0.46 -11.95
C MET A 106 11.13 0.49 -12.51
N ASN A 107 10.75 1.43 -13.37
CA ASN A 107 11.66 2.41 -13.95
C ASN A 107 12.15 3.45 -12.94
N SER A 108 11.38 3.74 -11.91
CA SER A 108 11.78 4.63 -10.80
C SER A 108 12.53 3.92 -9.67
N GLY A 109 12.74 2.61 -9.77
CA GLY A 109 13.37 1.83 -8.71
C GLY A 109 14.86 2.11 -8.59
N ASP A 110 15.33 2.26 -7.35
CA ASP A 110 16.76 2.32 -7.02
C ASP A 110 17.17 0.99 -6.37
N ALA A 111 18.13 0.29 -6.98
CA ALA A 111 18.57 -1.01 -6.50
C ALA A 111 19.23 -0.93 -5.11
N GLU A 112 19.88 0.20 -4.79
CA GLU A 112 20.50 0.42 -3.48
C GLU A 112 19.46 0.64 -2.37
N SER A 113 18.22 0.97 -2.75
CA SER A 113 17.10 1.16 -1.81
C SER A 113 16.25 -0.09 -1.64
N TRP A 114 16.63 -1.23 -2.22
CA TRP A 114 15.83 -2.45 -2.12
C TRP A 114 15.99 -3.08 -0.73
N PRO A 115 14.90 -3.36 -0.01
CA PRO A 115 14.98 -3.77 1.40
C PRO A 115 15.49 -5.19 1.60
N ALA A 116 15.48 -6.02 0.56
CA ALA A 116 15.84 -7.43 0.65
C ALA A 116 17.36 -7.64 0.71
N LYS A 117 17.88 -7.99 1.89
CA LYS A 117 19.27 -8.44 2.10
C LYS A 117 19.55 -9.79 1.44
N LYS A 118 18.54 -10.67 1.44
CA LYS A 118 18.59 -12.01 0.84
C LYS A 118 17.23 -12.36 0.26
N PHE A 119 17.20 -13.09 -0.84
CA PHE A 119 15.97 -13.56 -1.48
C PHE A 119 16.14 -14.99 -1.99
N ARG A 120 15.09 -15.82 -1.85
CA ARG A 120 15.07 -17.18 -2.38
C ARG A 120 13.68 -17.55 -2.89
N ILE A 121 13.63 -18.11 -4.10
CA ILE A 121 12.49 -18.88 -4.58
C ILE A 121 12.63 -20.31 -4.06
N ILE A 122 11.57 -20.81 -3.42
CA ILE A 122 11.57 -22.10 -2.73
C ILE A 122 10.86 -23.14 -3.59
N GLU A 123 9.66 -22.80 -4.04
CA GLU A 123 8.79 -23.69 -4.77
C GLU A 123 7.97 -22.91 -5.80
N VAL A 124 7.73 -23.55 -6.95
CA VAL A 124 6.82 -23.04 -7.97
C VAL A 124 5.84 -24.16 -8.29
N LEU A 125 4.56 -23.90 -8.09
CA LEU A 125 3.47 -24.79 -8.45
C LEU A 125 2.62 -24.14 -9.54
N SER A 126 2.15 -24.93 -10.49
CA SER A 126 1.24 -24.44 -11.53
C SER A 126 0.07 -25.38 -11.72
N LYS A 127 -1.09 -24.80 -12.03
CA LYS A 127 -2.27 -25.51 -12.45
C LYS A 127 -3.01 -24.64 -13.46
N ASP A 128 -3.26 -25.20 -14.64
CA ASP A 128 -3.89 -24.50 -15.75
C ASP A 128 -3.17 -23.17 -16.06
N ASN A 129 -3.87 -22.05 -15.95
CA ASN A 129 -3.34 -20.71 -16.18
C ASN A 129 -2.90 -19.99 -14.89
N ILE A 130 -2.71 -20.70 -13.78
CA ILE A 130 -2.34 -20.14 -12.49
C ILE A 130 -0.98 -20.69 -12.05
N VAL A 131 -0.10 -19.80 -11.61
CA VAL A 131 1.20 -20.14 -11.03
C VAL A 131 1.29 -19.56 -9.61
N TYR A 132 1.69 -20.38 -8.66
CA TYR A 132 2.04 -19.99 -7.30
C TYR A 132 3.55 -20.09 -7.13
N VAL A 133 4.15 -19.04 -6.57
CA VAL A 133 5.57 -18.99 -6.24
C VAL A 133 5.67 -18.78 -4.74
N LEU A 134 6.23 -19.76 -4.03
CA LEU A 134 6.64 -19.59 -2.65
C LEU A 134 8.07 -19.05 -2.65
N SER A 135 8.26 -17.92 -1.99
CA SER A 135 9.57 -17.28 -1.81
C SER A 135 9.74 -16.79 -0.39
N HIS A 136 10.97 -16.46 -0.01
CA HIS A 136 11.22 -15.71 1.22
C HIS A 136 12.28 -14.63 1.00
N ALA A 137 12.20 -13.57 1.80
CA ALA A 137 13.19 -12.50 1.84
C ALA A 137 13.64 -12.23 3.28
N THR A 138 14.91 -11.89 3.47
CA THR A 138 15.42 -11.32 4.73
C THR A 138 15.53 -9.81 4.56
N GLN A 139 15.00 -9.06 5.51
CA GLN A 139 14.95 -7.59 5.52
C GLN A 139 15.26 -7.08 6.93
N THR A 140 15.60 -5.79 7.05
CA THR A 140 15.71 -5.10 8.35
C THR A 140 14.38 -4.40 8.66
N ASP A 141 13.92 -4.49 9.91
CA ASP A 141 12.95 -3.53 10.44
C ASP A 141 13.69 -2.30 10.95
N ASP A 142 13.65 -1.22 10.19
CA ASP A 142 14.41 0.01 10.48
C ASP A 142 13.95 0.72 11.77
N MET A 143 12.78 0.40 12.32
CA MET A 143 12.31 1.01 13.58
C MET A 143 12.98 0.41 14.81
N VAL A 144 13.27 -0.90 14.76
CA VAL A 144 13.87 -1.64 15.89
C VAL A 144 15.27 -2.19 15.59
N ASP A 145 15.77 -1.96 14.37
CA ASP A 145 17.07 -2.42 13.88
C ASP A 145 17.27 -3.94 14.03
N LEU A 146 16.24 -4.71 13.68
CA LEU A 146 16.25 -6.18 13.72
C LEU A 146 15.99 -6.80 12.35
N ASP A 147 16.77 -7.82 12.03
CA ASP A 147 16.55 -8.62 10.83
C ASP A 147 15.38 -9.58 11.03
N PHE A 148 14.47 -9.62 10.06
CA PHE A 148 13.40 -10.60 9.99
C PHE A 148 13.41 -11.32 8.65
N MET A 149 12.88 -12.54 8.64
CA MET A 149 12.62 -13.30 7.42
C MET A 149 11.13 -13.58 7.30
N ALA A 150 10.60 -13.36 6.11
CA ALA A 150 9.18 -13.57 5.83
C ALA A 150 9.01 -14.39 4.55
N TYR A 151 8.13 -15.38 4.62
CA TYR A 151 7.63 -16.06 3.43
C TYR A 151 6.61 -15.18 2.72
N THR A 152 6.55 -15.33 1.40
CA THR A 152 5.55 -14.72 0.54
C THR A 152 5.10 -15.75 -0.49
N VAL A 153 3.79 -15.92 -0.60
CA VAL A 153 3.17 -16.65 -1.70
C VAL A 153 2.70 -15.63 -2.73
N THR A 154 3.35 -15.61 -3.90
CA THR A 154 2.91 -14.80 -5.04
C THR A 154 2.11 -15.67 -5.99
N ARG A 155 0.90 -15.24 -6.30
CA ARG A 155 0.02 -15.86 -7.29
C ARG A 155 0.04 -15.03 -8.57
N PHE A 156 0.27 -15.70 -9.69
CA PHE A 156 0.13 -15.18 -11.04
C PHE A 156 -1.04 -15.86 -11.74
N MET A 157 -1.92 -15.07 -12.37
CA MET A 157 -2.92 -15.57 -13.33
C MET A 157 -2.52 -15.13 -14.73
N PHE A 158 -2.57 -16.04 -15.69
CA PHE A 158 -2.28 -15.80 -17.09
C PHE A 158 -3.55 -15.86 -17.93
N ASN A 159 -3.63 -15.07 -19.01
CA ASN A 159 -4.64 -15.25 -20.05
C ASN A 159 -4.19 -16.27 -21.11
N GLU A 160 -5.07 -16.56 -22.07
CA GLU A 160 -4.82 -17.52 -23.17
C GLU A 160 -3.61 -17.14 -24.04
N ASN A 161 -3.25 -15.86 -24.07
CA ASN A 161 -2.06 -15.35 -24.78
C ASN A 161 -0.77 -15.48 -23.96
N GLY A 162 -0.81 -16.15 -22.80
CA GLY A 162 0.33 -16.33 -21.90
C GLY A 162 0.79 -15.03 -21.22
N LYS A 163 -0.08 -14.01 -21.14
CA LYS A 163 0.22 -12.74 -20.44
C LYS A 163 -0.39 -12.75 -19.05
N VAL A 164 0.36 -12.26 -18.06
CA VAL A 164 -0.12 -12.08 -16.68
C VAL A 164 -1.27 -11.06 -16.64
N VAL A 165 -2.44 -11.46 -16.16
CA VAL A 165 -3.62 -10.60 -15.95
C VAL A 165 -3.82 -10.24 -14.47
N GLU A 166 -3.30 -11.03 -13.54
CA GLU A 166 -3.37 -10.72 -12.11
C GLU A 166 -2.09 -11.17 -11.41
N VAL A 167 -1.58 -10.32 -10.52
CA VAL A 167 -0.58 -10.67 -9.50
C VAL A 167 -1.17 -10.37 -8.13
N ALA A 168 -1.11 -11.33 -7.21
CA ALA A 168 -1.57 -11.15 -5.84
C ALA A 168 -0.59 -11.81 -4.86
N ASN A 169 -0.44 -11.23 -3.68
CA ASN A 169 0.45 -11.74 -2.64
C ASN A 169 -0.31 -12.13 -1.37
N LEU A 170 0.16 -13.19 -0.72
CA LEU A 170 -0.15 -13.50 0.67
C LEU A 170 1.15 -13.47 1.46
N THR A 171 1.16 -12.72 2.57
CA THR A 171 2.34 -12.44 3.39
C THR A 171 2.10 -12.78 4.87
N GLU A 172 3.18 -12.89 5.63
CA GLU A 172 3.17 -13.22 7.05
C GLU A 172 3.21 -11.99 7.96
N ASP A 173 2.52 -10.90 7.60
CA ASP A 173 2.64 -9.58 8.26
C ASP A 173 2.52 -9.64 9.80
N ARG A 174 1.63 -10.51 10.31
CA ARG A 174 1.50 -10.74 11.75
C ARG A 174 2.76 -11.34 12.39
N PHE A 175 3.34 -12.34 11.74
CA PHE A 175 4.53 -13.04 12.23
C PHE A 175 5.77 -12.14 12.16
N VAL A 176 5.83 -11.25 11.17
CA VAL A 176 6.89 -10.21 11.07
C VAL A 176 6.90 -9.33 12.32
N LEU A 177 5.73 -8.84 12.75
CA LEU A 177 5.62 -8.00 13.96
C LEU A 177 6.11 -8.73 15.23
N GLU A 178 5.81 -10.03 15.36
CA GLU A 178 6.27 -10.84 16.49
C GLU A 178 7.79 -11.03 16.47
N GLN A 179 8.42 -11.18 15.29
CA GLN A 179 9.88 -11.23 15.14
C GLN A 179 10.57 -9.91 15.50
N THR A 180 9.89 -8.77 15.33
CA THR A 180 10.45 -7.44 15.56
C THR A 180 10.09 -6.88 16.95
N GLY A 181 9.69 -7.77 17.88
CA GLY A 181 9.54 -7.48 19.29
C GLY A 181 8.16 -6.96 19.71
N TYR A 182 7.18 -6.92 18.80
CA TYR A 182 5.81 -6.57 19.13
C TYR A 182 5.03 -7.79 19.65
N SER A 183 4.24 -7.58 20.70
CA SER A 183 3.27 -8.57 21.19
C SER A 183 1.87 -8.21 20.71
N ILE A 184 1.22 -9.13 19.98
CA ILE A 184 -0.14 -8.93 19.46
C ILE A 184 -1.14 -9.68 20.36
N THR A 185 -1.85 -8.94 21.20
CA THR A 185 -2.96 -9.45 22.01
C THR A 185 -4.30 -9.17 21.32
N ARG A 186 -5.26 -10.09 21.43
CA ARG A 186 -6.63 -9.89 20.95
C ARG A 186 -7.44 -9.00 21.89
#